data_AF-A0A2R5L0I4-F1
#
_entry.id   AF-A0A2R5L0I4-F1
#
_cell.length_a   1.000
_cell.length_b   1.000
_cell.length_c   1.000
_cell.angle_alpha   90.00
_cell.angle_beta   90.00
_cell.angle_gamma   90.00
#
_symmetry.space_group_name_H-M   'P 1'
#
loop_
_entity.id
_entity.type
_entity.pdbx_description
1 polymer ?
#
loop_
_entity_poly.entity_id
_entity_poly.type
_entity_poly.pdbx_seq_one_letter_code
_entity_poly.pdbx_strand_id
1 'polypeptide(L)'
;LPRFTEQVIFLNIMSVLLSLPQSVKASVSIQNNSKLLSCQLNSLICCLHNSTWFSKWYDKASFKDSNNCQCSTLGRRQVNTLSPLTAAFNTKPNKFYNLSIMKDSVGLFGLHELRHSNGFFTLKEKAGIEADVLVAEGCSPDRKRKMVVVFDELSNCLCRVADLAEFVRLAHPDGQYQHAAQDAAFNVGALVEKLNVNLPLYEALRKTVLEGDVCATTAVDDHVAKLFLFDFEQSGIHLDASRRDRVAKLNEAILSLSQHFMNNCQQPRKVSRATLPPVIRHQFGLVGDTVVVSGQLPDSSCEYTREAAYRVYQMPDPHQEDLLSRLLSYRQEMAIL
;
A
#
# COMPACT_ATOMS: atom_id res chain seq x y z
N LEU A 1 -12.03 -8.08 -18.98
CA LEU A 1 -12.90 -8.36 -17.82
C LEU A 1 -12.15 -8.84 -16.55
N PRO A 2 -10.93 -8.36 -16.27
CA PRO A 2 -10.44 -8.24 -14.89
C PRO A 2 -10.11 -6.79 -14.44
N ARG A 3 -10.22 -5.78 -15.33
CA ARG A 3 -9.78 -4.40 -15.05
C ARG A 3 -10.66 -3.62 -14.04
N PHE A 4 -11.95 -3.94 -13.94
CA PHE A 4 -12.91 -3.11 -13.21
C PHE A 4 -12.87 -3.22 -11.67
N THR A 5 -12.36 -4.33 -11.11
CA THR A 5 -12.29 -4.51 -9.65
C THR A 5 -10.98 -4.02 -9.03
N GLU A 6 -9.91 -3.93 -9.83
CA GLU A 6 -8.59 -3.45 -9.35
C GLU A 6 -8.55 -1.92 -9.19
N GLN A 7 -9.30 -1.17 -10.01
CA GLN A 7 -9.27 0.30 -10.02
C GLN A 7 -10.06 0.95 -8.87
N VAL A 8 -11.15 0.34 -8.40
CA VAL A 8 -11.98 0.86 -7.28
C VAL A 8 -11.24 0.72 -5.94
N ILE A 9 -10.56 -0.41 -5.74
CA ILE A 9 -9.70 -0.68 -4.57
C ILE A 9 -8.51 0.30 -4.53
N PHE A 10 -8.08 0.82 -5.68
CA PHE A 10 -6.91 1.68 -5.82
C PHE A 10 -7.10 3.08 -5.23
N LEU A 11 -8.30 3.67 -5.26
CA LEU A 11 -8.54 5.00 -4.67
C LEU A 11 -8.43 4.98 -3.14
N ASN A 12 -8.90 3.91 -2.49
CA ASN A 12 -8.77 3.73 -1.05
C ASN A 12 -7.33 3.32 -0.64
N ILE A 13 -6.64 2.48 -1.41
CA ILE A 13 -5.23 2.13 -1.13
C ILE A 13 -4.29 3.30 -1.40
N MET A 14 -4.47 4.05 -2.50
CA MET A 14 -3.66 5.25 -2.80
C MET A 14 -3.92 6.36 -1.78
N SER A 15 -5.16 6.57 -1.33
CA SER A 15 -5.47 7.54 -0.28
C SER A 15 -4.75 7.21 1.03
N VAL A 16 -4.72 5.93 1.44
CA VAL A 16 -3.98 5.46 2.63
C VAL A 16 -2.46 5.60 2.47
N LEU A 17 -1.91 5.39 1.26
CA LEU A 17 -0.47 5.52 0.99
C LEU A 17 0.00 6.97 0.86
N LEU A 18 -0.85 7.85 0.33
CA LEU A 18 -0.53 9.26 0.08
C LEU A 18 -0.77 10.14 1.31
N SER A 19 -1.67 9.72 2.21
CA SER A 19 -1.99 10.35 3.52
C SER A 19 -0.94 10.15 4.62
N LEU A 20 0.18 9.49 4.34
CA LEU A 20 1.28 9.36 5.32
C LEU A 20 1.91 10.74 5.62
N PRO A 21 2.10 11.10 6.92
CA PRO A 21 2.72 12.36 7.33
C PRO A 21 4.12 12.56 6.71
N GLN A 22 4.51 13.82 6.47
CA GLN A 22 5.83 14.19 5.92
C GLN A 22 7.02 13.62 6.72
N SER A 23 6.86 13.38 8.03
CA SER A 23 7.86 12.72 8.89
C SER A 23 8.16 11.27 8.49
N VAL A 24 7.20 10.57 7.86
CA VAL A 24 7.37 9.21 7.31
C VAL A 24 8.05 9.27 5.94
N LYS A 25 7.74 10.28 5.12
CA LYS A 25 8.37 10.51 3.80
C LYS A 25 9.87 10.84 3.92
N ALA A 26 10.27 11.58 4.97
CA ALA A 26 11.68 11.88 5.26
C ALA A 26 12.48 10.66 5.73
N SER A 27 11.85 9.70 6.42
CA SER A 27 12.50 8.49 6.93
C SER A 27 12.87 7.48 5.82
N VAL A 28 12.18 7.53 4.68
CA VAL A 28 12.49 6.72 3.48
C VAL A 28 13.71 7.25 2.71
N SER A 29 14.00 8.55 2.81
CA SER A 29 15.12 9.19 2.08
C SER A 29 16.51 8.91 2.71
N ILE A 30 16.57 8.47 3.97
CA ILE A 30 17.84 8.44 4.74
C ILE A 30 18.40 7.03 4.97
N GLN A 31 17.67 5.94 4.71
CA GLN A 31 18.14 4.58 5.06
C GLN A 31 18.36 3.65 3.87
N ASN A 32 19.55 3.79 3.26
CA ASN A 32 20.15 2.81 2.35
C ASN A 32 20.55 1.51 3.09
N ASN A 33 19.57 0.72 3.53
CA ASN A 33 19.84 -0.63 4.05
C ASN A 33 18.77 -1.62 3.57
N SER A 34 19.22 -2.62 2.81
CA SER A 34 18.38 -3.63 2.13
C SER A 34 17.50 -4.48 3.07
N LYS A 35 17.81 -4.52 4.37
CA LYS A 35 17.00 -5.20 5.40
C LYS A 35 15.82 -4.36 5.93
N LEU A 36 15.87 -3.03 5.80
CA LEU A 36 14.78 -2.13 6.23
C LEU A 36 13.70 -1.98 5.15
N LEU A 37 14.09 -2.04 3.87
CA LEU A 37 13.16 -2.12 2.73
C LEU A 37 12.23 -3.34 2.83
N SER A 38 12.73 -4.51 3.25
CA SER A 38 11.86 -5.69 3.43
C SER A 38 10.89 -5.55 4.61
N CYS A 39 11.27 -4.84 5.68
CA CYS A 39 10.39 -4.58 6.82
C CYS A 39 9.31 -3.54 6.50
N GLN A 40 9.61 -2.52 5.69
CA GLN A 40 8.64 -1.53 5.26
C GLN A 40 7.68 -2.08 4.18
N LEU A 41 8.18 -2.92 3.26
CA LEU A 41 7.33 -3.74 2.38
C LEU A 41 6.43 -4.70 3.18
N ASN A 42 6.94 -5.32 4.25
CA ASN A 42 6.10 -6.15 5.12
C ASN A 42 5.07 -5.34 5.92
N SER A 43 5.37 -4.09 6.29
CA SER A 43 4.38 -3.19 6.91
C SER A 43 3.28 -2.78 5.93
N LEU A 44 3.64 -2.55 4.65
CA LEU A 44 2.70 -2.32 3.54
C LEU A 44 1.84 -3.57 3.27
N ILE A 45 2.44 -4.75 3.29
CA ILE A 45 1.76 -6.05 3.16
C ILE A 45 0.86 -6.37 4.38
N CYS A 46 1.25 -5.95 5.59
CA CYS A 46 0.44 -6.09 6.80
C CYS A 46 -0.79 -5.16 6.78
N CYS A 47 -0.69 -3.96 6.22
CA CYS A 47 -1.86 -3.10 5.98
C CYS A 47 -2.82 -3.72 4.95
N LEU A 48 -2.29 -4.44 3.94
CA LEU A 48 -3.09 -5.20 2.97
C LEU A 48 -3.75 -6.45 3.58
N HIS A 49 -3.15 -7.06 4.60
CA HIS A 49 -3.64 -8.27 5.27
C HIS A 49 -4.93 -8.10 6.09
N ASN A 50 -5.27 -6.87 6.51
CA ASN A 50 -6.49 -6.59 7.27
C ASN A 50 -7.74 -6.42 6.37
N SER A 51 -7.58 -6.54 5.05
CA SER A 51 -8.72 -6.61 4.13
C SER A 51 -9.13 -8.07 3.94
N THR A 52 -10.35 -8.41 4.34
CA THR A 52 -10.97 -9.75 4.13
C THR A 52 -11.07 -10.16 2.66
N TRP A 53 -10.71 -9.26 1.75
CA TRP A 53 -10.62 -9.44 0.31
C TRP A 53 -9.43 -10.28 -0.15
N PHE A 54 -8.25 -10.19 0.49
CA PHE A 54 -7.04 -10.87 0.00
C PHE A 54 -7.11 -12.40 0.20
N SER A 55 -7.69 -12.87 1.31
CA SER A 55 -7.86 -14.32 1.58
C SER A 55 -8.74 -15.01 0.52
N LYS A 56 -9.83 -14.38 0.09
CA LYS A 56 -10.74 -14.97 -0.93
C LYS A 56 -10.14 -15.02 -2.32
N TRP A 57 -9.20 -14.13 -2.64
CA TRP A 57 -8.47 -14.16 -3.91
C TRP A 57 -7.37 -15.23 -3.91
N TYR A 58 -6.65 -15.36 -2.80
CA TYR A 58 -5.59 -16.36 -2.62
C TYR A 58 -6.13 -17.81 -2.66
N ASP A 59 -7.30 -18.06 -2.07
CA ASP A 59 -7.94 -19.39 -2.08
C ASP A 59 -8.42 -19.83 -3.48
N LYS A 60 -8.70 -18.87 -4.38
CA LYS A 60 -9.15 -19.16 -5.76
C LYS A 60 -8.01 -19.43 -6.73
N ALA A 61 -6.77 -19.10 -6.36
CA ALA A 61 -5.57 -19.33 -7.16
C ALA A 61 -4.85 -20.65 -6.84
N SER A 62 -5.34 -21.44 -5.88
CA SER A 62 -4.81 -22.79 -5.63
C SER A 62 -5.24 -23.75 -6.75
N PHE A 63 -4.24 -24.08 -7.57
CA PHE A 63 -4.29 -25.03 -8.67
C PHE A 63 -4.69 -26.43 -8.15
N LYS A 64 -5.61 -27.09 -8.86
CA LYS A 64 -6.08 -28.46 -8.57
C LYS A 64 -4.94 -29.46 -8.71
N ASP A 65 -4.57 -30.11 -7.61
CA ASP A 65 -3.74 -31.32 -7.62
C ASP A 65 -4.45 -32.43 -8.39
N SER A 66 -3.80 -32.89 -9.46
CA SER A 66 -4.20 -34.08 -10.21
C SER A 66 -3.18 -35.17 -9.91
N ASN A 67 -3.53 -36.05 -8.96
CA ASN A 67 -2.83 -37.32 -8.75
C ASN A 67 -3.05 -38.23 -9.96
N ASN A 68 -1.99 -38.63 -10.66
CA ASN A 68 -1.83 -40.03 -11.06
C ASN A 68 -0.40 -40.41 -11.49
N CYS A 69 -0.13 -41.71 -11.33
CA CYS A 69 0.88 -42.57 -11.96
C CYS A 69 2.18 -42.85 -11.18
N GLN A 70 2.18 -44.06 -10.61
CA GLN A 70 3.34 -44.92 -10.42
C GLN A 70 3.97 -45.27 -11.78
N CYS A 71 5.30 -45.31 -11.88
CA CYS A 71 6.10 -46.51 -12.20
C CYS A 71 7.56 -46.12 -12.50
N SER A 72 8.47 -46.96 -12.02
CA SER A 72 9.94 -46.94 -12.07
C SER A 72 10.58 -46.78 -13.46
N THR A 73 11.70 -46.04 -13.54
CA THR A 73 12.90 -46.36 -14.36
C THR A 73 14.06 -45.41 -14.03
N LEU A 74 15.30 -45.92 -14.05
CA LEU A 74 16.54 -45.17 -13.84
C LEU A 74 16.67 -44.02 -14.87
N GLY A 75 16.72 -42.76 -14.41
CA GLY A 75 16.83 -41.59 -15.27
C GLY A 75 17.57 -40.43 -14.61
N ARG A 76 18.44 -39.77 -15.39
CA ARG A 76 19.32 -38.64 -15.03
C ARG A 76 18.74 -37.71 -13.96
N ARG A 77 19.55 -37.38 -12.95
CA ARG A 77 19.30 -36.27 -12.01
C ARG A 77 18.96 -35.00 -12.80
N GLN A 78 17.69 -34.63 -12.83
CA GLN A 78 17.27 -33.30 -13.26
C GLN A 78 17.60 -32.33 -12.12
N VAL A 79 18.57 -31.47 -12.36
CA VAL A 79 18.80 -30.32 -11.49
C VAL A 79 17.65 -29.35 -11.77
N ASN A 80 16.96 -28.87 -10.73
CA ASN A 80 15.94 -27.82 -10.88
C ASN A 80 16.60 -26.59 -11.52
N THR A 81 16.49 -26.45 -12.84
CA THR A 81 16.85 -25.21 -13.52
C THR A 81 15.82 -24.18 -13.10
N LEU A 82 16.29 -23.03 -12.59
CA LEU A 82 15.44 -21.88 -12.29
C LEU A 82 14.51 -21.61 -13.48
N SER A 83 13.25 -21.25 -13.21
CA SER A 83 12.32 -20.88 -14.28
C SER A 83 12.93 -19.78 -15.16
N PRO A 84 12.57 -19.67 -16.44
CA PRO A 84 13.09 -18.62 -17.32
C PRO A 84 12.95 -17.22 -16.72
N LEU A 85 11.85 -16.97 -16.01
CA LEU A 85 11.61 -15.72 -15.29
C LEU A 85 12.60 -15.54 -14.13
N THR A 86 12.76 -16.57 -13.29
CA THR A 86 13.69 -16.56 -12.16
C THR A 86 15.15 -16.44 -12.62
N ALA A 87 15.50 -17.04 -13.76
CA ALA A 87 16.81 -16.89 -14.37
C ALA A 87 17.03 -15.45 -14.86
N ALA A 88 16.04 -14.82 -15.50
CA ALA A 88 16.12 -13.44 -15.96
C ALA A 88 16.36 -12.45 -14.80
N PHE A 89 15.67 -12.60 -13.67
CA PHE A 89 15.85 -11.74 -12.50
C PHE A 89 17.18 -11.97 -11.75
N ASN A 90 17.77 -13.15 -11.85
CA ASN A 90 19.02 -13.51 -11.16
C ASN A 90 20.27 -13.46 -12.05
N THR A 91 20.12 -13.11 -13.33
CA THR A 91 21.27 -12.94 -14.22
C THR A 91 22.02 -11.68 -13.81
N LYS A 92 23.34 -11.77 -13.62
CA LYS A 92 24.18 -10.59 -13.36
C LYS A 92 23.92 -9.56 -14.47
N PRO A 93 23.71 -8.27 -14.14
CA PRO A 93 23.54 -7.24 -15.16
C PRO A 93 24.83 -7.19 -15.98
N ASN A 94 24.81 -7.76 -17.18
CA ASN A 94 25.86 -7.52 -18.15
C ASN A 94 25.86 -6.03 -18.42
N LYS A 95 27.05 -5.41 -18.41
CA LYS A 95 27.23 -4.02 -18.87
C LYS A 95 26.88 -4.00 -20.36
N PHE A 96 25.60 -3.82 -20.66
CA PHE A 96 25.14 -3.55 -22.02
C PHE A 96 25.60 -2.14 -22.36
N TYR A 97 26.76 -2.02 -23.02
CA TYR A 97 27.02 -0.90 -23.89
C TYR A 97 26.03 -1.04 -25.05
N ASN A 98 24.87 -0.40 -24.92
CA ASN A 98 23.87 -0.46 -25.96
C ASN A 98 24.33 0.41 -27.14
N LEU A 99 24.93 -0.23 -28.15
CA LEU A 99 25.32 0.40 -29.41
C LEU A 99 24.16 0.46 -30.42
N SER A 100 22.92 0.62 -29.96
CA SER A 100 21.80 1.06 -30.81
C SER A 100 21.65 2.59 -30.73
N ILE A 101 22.70 3.29 -31.17
CA ILE A 101 22.61 4.69 -31.59
C ILE A 101 21.78 4.68 -32.88
N MET A 102 20.66 5.41 -32.91
CA MET A 102 19.67 5.53 -34.01
C MET A 102 18.38 4.69 -33.91
N LYS A 103 17.83 4.51 -32.71
CA LYS A 103 16.37 4.36 -32.56
C LYS A 103 15.87 5.63 -31.91
N ASP A 104 14.88 6.31 -32.51
CA ASP A 104 14.23 7.48 -31.92
C ASP A 104 14.02 7.20 -30.43
N SER A 105 14.50 8.10 -29.56
CA SER A 105 14.43 7.88 -28.12
C SER A 105 12.96 7.86 -27.70
N VAL A 106 12.36 6.68 -27.70
CA VAL A 106 11.08 6.48 -27.04
C VAL A 106 11.37 6.74 -25.56
N GLY A 107 10.67 7.70 -24.94
CA GLY A 107 10.90 8.00 -23.53
C GLY A 107 10.50 6.82 -22.63
N LEU A 108 10.63 6.97 -21.31
CA LEU A 108 10.35 5.87 -20.38
C LEU A 108 8.98 5.23 -20.66
N PHE A 109 8.94 3.89 -20.68
CA PHE A 109 7.75 3.07 -20.97
C PHE A 109 7.10 3.34 -22.33
N GLY A 110 7.86 3.88 -23.29
CA GLY A 110 7.33 4.25 -24.61
C GLY A 110 6.60 5.59 -24.63
N LEU A 111 6.58 6.34 -23.52
CA LEU A 111 5.95 7.66 -23.44
C LEU A 111 6.91 8.74 -23.95
N HIS A 112 6.50 9.48 -24.97
CA HIS A 112 7.34 10.53 -25.57
C HIS A 112 7.64 11.67 -24.59
N GLU A 113 6.71 12.00 -23.71
CA GLU A 113 6.89 13.00 -22.65
C GLU A 113 8.07 12.66 -21.74
N LEU A 114 8.29 11.38 -21.45
CA LEU A 114 9.34 10.90 -20.54
C LEU A 114 10.70 10.70 -21.22
N ARG A 115 10.97 11.43 -22.30
CA ARG A 115 12.33 11.60 -22.84
C ARG A 115 13.24 12.33 -21.86
N HIS A 116 12.66 13.18 -21.03
CA HIS A 116 13.34 13.95 -19.98
C HIS A 116 12.54 13.88 -18.68
N SER A 117 13.20 14.07 -17.54
CA SER A 117 12.56 14.10 -16.22
C SER A 117 11.43 15.12 -16.12
N ASN A 118 11.53 16.27 -16.81
CA ASN A 118 10.47 17.28 -16.85
C ASN A 118 9.15 16.77 -17.50
N GLY A 119 9.18 15.64 -18.21
CA GLY A 119 7.99 15.01 -18.75
C GLY A 119 6.93 14.65 -17.70
N PHE A 120 7.35 14.38 -16.46
CA PHE A 120 6.45 14.13 -15.34
C PHE A 120 5.56 15.35 -15.02
N PHE A 121 6.09 16.56 -15.19
CA PHE A 121 5.30 17.78 -15.08
C PHE A 121 4.21 17.82 -16.16
N THR A 122 4.56 17.50 -17.41
CA THR A 122 3.57 17.46 -18.50
C THR A 122 2.50 16.40 -18.27
N LEU A 123 2.88 15.20 -17.79
CA LEU A 123 1.92 14.14 -17.52
C LEU A 123 0.94 14.51 -16.39
N LYS A 124 1.43 15.09 -15.28
CA LYS A 124 0.57 15.48 -14.17
C LYS A 124 -0.39 16.62 -14.56
N GLU A 125 0.08 17.63 -15.31
CA GLU A 125 -0.78 18.74 -15.73
C GLU A 125 -1.88 18.27 -16.68
N LYS A 126 -1.54 17.39 -17.63
CA LYS A 126 -2.54 16.78 -18.54
C LYS A 126 -3.58 15.99 -17.75
N ALA A 127 -3.17 15.17 -16.80
CA ALA A 127 -4.08 14.39 -15.97
C ALA A 127 -5.00 15.28 -15.11
N GLY A 128 -4.48 16.40 -14.58
CA GLY A 128 -5.27 17.38 -13.84
C GLY A 128 -6.35 18.03 -14.70
N ILE A 129 -5.99 18.49 -15.90
CA ILE A 129 -6.93 19.09 -16.86
C ILE A 129 -8.01 18.08 -17.27
N GLU A 130 -7.61 16.84 -17.57
CA GLU A 130 -8.55 15.77 -17.93
C GLU A 130 -9.50 15.43 -16.76
N ALA A 131 -8.98 15.37 -15.55
CA ALA A 131 -9.78 15.16 -14.34
C ALA A 131 -10.80 16.28 -14.14
N ASP A 132 -10.41 17.55 -14.30
CA ASP A 132 -11.33 18.69 -14.16
C ASP A 132 -12.48 18.63 -15.20
N VAL A 133 -12.18 18.23 -16.44
CA VAL A 133 -13.19 18.04 -17.49
C VAL A 133 -14.15 16.91 -17.12
N LEU A 134 -13.64 15.78 -16.63
CA LEU A 134 -14.45 14.63 -16.23
C LEU A 134 -15.33 14.92 -15.02
N VAL A 135 -14.82 15.69 -14.05
CA VAL A 135 -15.61 16.16 -12.90
C VAL A 135 -16.72 17.10 -13.36
N ALA A 136 -16.42 18.03 -14.26
CA ALA A 136 -17.44 18.93 -14.81
C ALA A 136 -18.54 18.16 -15.56
N GLU A 137 -18.18 17.12 -16.33
CA GLU A 137 -19.16 16.24 -16.95
C GLU A 137 -19.97 15.43 -15.93
N GLY A 138 -19.31 14.82 -14.94
CA GLY A 138 -19.96 14.01 -13.91
C GLY A 138 -20.99 14.80 -13.11
N CYS A 139 -20.68 16.06 -12.81
CA CYS A 139 -21.57 16.98 -12.10
C CYS A 139 -22.66 17.61 -12.99
N SER A 140 -22.56 17.49 -14.32
CA SER A 140 -23.49 18.13 -15.24
C SER A 140 -24.82 17.36 -15.33
N PRO A 141 -25.98 18.04 -15.25
CA PRO A 141 -27.27 17.39 -15.51
C PRO A 141 -27.42 16.94 -16.98
N ASP A 142 -26.65 17.53 -17.89
CA ASP A 142 -26.71 17.25 -19.34
C ASP A 142 -25.72 16.16 -19.79
N ARG A 143 -25.09 15.44 -18.86
CA ARG A 143 -24.13 14.35 -19.12
C ARG A 143 -24.67 13.39 -20.19
N LYS A 144 -23.79 13.02 -21.14
CA LYS A 144 -24.09 12.05 -22.21
C LYS A 144 -23.43 10.68 -21.97
N ARG A 145 -22.45 10.65 -21.06
CA ARG A 145 -21.74 9.49 -20.50
C ARG A 145 -22.67 8.54 -19.76
N LYS A 146 -22.27 7.29 -19.44
CA LYS A 146 -22.73 6.62 -18.20
C LYS A 146 -21.90 7.14 -17.04
N MET A 147 -22.45 7.23 -15.83
CA MET A 147 -21.74 7.77 -14.68
C MET A 147 -20.49 6.93 -14.38
N VAL A 148 -20.64 5.61 -14.40
CA VAL A 148 -19.53 4.67 -14.17
C VAL A 148 -18.39 4.81 -15.18
N VAL A 149 -18.68 5.20 -16.42
CA VAL A 149 -17.64 5.43 -17.45
C VAL A 149 -16.86 6.71 -17.14
N VAL A 150 -17.56 7.77 -16.71
CA VAL A 150 -16.90 9.01 -16.30
C VAL A 150 -15.98 8.77 -15.10
N PHE A 151 -16.44 8.03 -14.10
CA PHE A 151 -15.64 7.66 -12.93
C PHE A 151 -14.46 6.73 -13.24
N ASP A 152 -14.65 5.76 -14.14
CA ASP A 152 -13.57 4.88 -14.61
C ASP A 152 -12.48 5.67 -15.31
N GLU A 153 -12.85 6.57 -16.23
CA GLU A 153 -11.89 7.42 -16.91
C GLU A 153 -11.18 8.40 -15.98
N LEU A 154 -11.89 8.94 -14.98
CA LEU A 154 -11.32 9.83 -13.97
C LEU A 154 -10.27 9.08 -13.14
N SER A 155 -10.59 7.86 -12.71
CA SER A 155 -9.65 7.03 -11.95
C SER A 155 -8.45 6.63 -12.81
N ASN A 156 -8.71 6.24 -14.07
CA ASN A 156 -7.67 5.81 -15.01
C ASN A 156 -6.71 6.94 -15.39
N CYS A 157 -7.18 8.17 -15.62
CA CYS A 157 -6.29 9.28 -16.00
C CYS A 157 -5.31 9.61 -14.86
N LEU A 158 -5.75 9.51 -13.60
CA LEU A 158 -4.93 9.74 -12.41
C LEU A 158 -4.00 8.56 -12.09
N CYS A 159 -4.53 7.33 -12.02
CA CYS A 159 -3.75 6.14 -11.67
C CYS A 159 -2.61 5.87 -12.65
N ARG A 160 -2.83 6.11 -13.96
CA ARG A 160 -1.78 5.95 -14.97
C ARG A 160 -0.55 6.81 -14.70
N VAL A 161 -0.73 8.01 -14.16
CA VAL A 161 0.38 8.88 -13.78
C VAL A 161 0.93 8.46 -12.42
N ALA A 162 0.06 8.21 -11.43
CA ALA A 162 0.48 7.84 -10.07
C ALA A 162 1.33 6.56 -10.04
N ASP A 163 0.88 5.47 -10.66
CA ASP A 163 1.57 4.17 -10.63
C ASP A 163 2.93 4.24 -11.30
N LEU A 164 2.98 4.89 -12.46
CA LEU A 164 4.19 5.07 -13.24
C LEU A 164 5.18 5.99 -12.50
N ALA A 165 4.70 7.06 -11.87
CA ALA A 165 5.52 7.97 -11.09
C ALA A 165 6.06 7.30 -9.82
N GLU A 166 5.25 6.52 -9.12
CA GLU A 166 5.67 5.81 -7.91
C GLU A 166 6.74 4.76 -8.22
N PHE A 167 6.59 4.02 -9.32
CA PHE A 167 7.62 3.09 -9.76
C PHE A 167 8.94 3.81 -10.11
N VAL A 168 8.88 4.90 -10.88
CA VAL A 168 10.09 5.65 -11.26
C VAL A 168 10.77 6.28 -10.04
N ARG A 169 9.99 6.81 -9.09
CA ARG A 169 10.51 7.34 -7.82
C ARG A 169 11.33 6.31 -7.05
N LEU A 170 10.89 5.05 -7.04
CA LEU A 170 11.52 3.97 -6.28
C LEU A 170 12.66 3.27 -7.02
N ALA A 171 12.59 3.16 -8.34
CA ALA A 171 13.45 2.26 -9.11
C ALA A 171 14.45 2.96 -10.05
N HIS A 172 14.23 4.23 -10.41
CA HIS A 172 15.07 4.88 -11.43
C HIS A 172 16.46 5.25 -10.86
N PRO A 173 17.57 5.01 -11.58
CA PRO A 173 18.92 5.28 -11.06
C PRO A 173 19.30 6.77 -11.06
N ASP A 174 18.66 7.60 -11.91
CA ASP A 174 18.87 9.04 -11.95
C ASP A 174 17.94 9.78 -10.98
N GLY A 175 18.53 10.53 -10.05
CA GLY A 175 17.82 11.31 -9.04
C GLY A 175 16.91 12.41 -9.59
N GLN A 176 17.18 12.95 -10.80
CA GLN A 176 16.29 13.95 -11.42
C GLN A 176 14.94 13.34 -11.80
N TYR A 177 14.96 12.11 -12.32
CA TYR A 177 13.75 11.36 -12.62
C TYR A 177 13.02 10.96 -11.34
N GLN A 178 13.75 10.49 -10.32
CA GLN A 178 13.16 10.16 -9.02
C GLN A 178 12.44 11.36 -8.41
N HIS A 179 13.07 12.54 -8.42
CA HIS A 179 12.49 13.76 -7.85
C HIS A 179 11.28 14.25 -8.64
N ALA A 180 11.37 14.31 -9.98
CA ALA A 180 10.26 14.73 -10.82
C ALA A 180 9.06 13.77 -10.71
N ALA A 181 9.32 12.46 -10.61
CA ALA A 181 8.29 11.46 -10.40
C ALA A 181 7.67 11.56 -9.00
N GLN A 182 8.47 11.82 -7.96
CA GLN A 182 7.96 12.09 -6.62
C GLN A 182 7.01 13.29 -6.59
N ASP A 183 7.37 14.39 -7.26
CA ASP A 183 6.51 15.57 -7.36
C ASP A 183 5.19 15.24 -8.09
N ALA A 184 5.25 14.52 -9.21
CA ALA A 184 4.05 14.10 -9.92
C ALA A 184 3.13 13.20 -9.06
N ALA A 185 3.70 12.18 -8.41
CA ALA A 185 2.94 11.27 -7.53
C ALA A 185 2.29 12.03 -6.36
N PHE A 186 3.01 12.97 -5.74
CA PHE A 186 2.48 13.80 -4.66
C PHE A 186 1.31 14.68 -5.12
N ASN A 187 1.45 15.36 -6.25
CA ASN A 187 0.39 16.25 -6.77
C ASN A 187 -0.85 15.48 -7.22
N VAL A 188 -0.67 14.35 -7.90
CA VAL A 188 -1.80 13.47 -8.27
C VAL A 188 -2.50 12.94 -7.03
N GLY A 189 -1.75 12.56 -5.99
CA GLY A 189 -2.32 12.17 -4.71
C GLY A 189 -3.15 13.27 -4.06
N ALA A 190 -2.65 14.50 -4.03
CA ALA A 190 -3.40 15.64 -3.51
C ALA A 190 -4.70 15.91 -4.29
N LEU A 191 -4.68 15.70 -5.62
CA LEU A 191 -5.88 15.81 -6.45
C LEU A 191 -6.89 14.71 -6.12
N VAL A 192 -6.45 13.46 -5.95
CA VAL A 192 -7.32 12.35 -5.51
C VAL A 192 -7.99 12.65 -4.17
N GLU A 193 -7.24 13.15 -3.18
CA GLU A 193 -7.81 13.54 -1.89
C GLU A 193 -8.89 14.63 -2.02
N LYS A 194 -8.64 15.65 -2.87
CA LYS A 194 -9.63 16.69 -3.18
C LYS A 194 -10.90 16.12 -3.83
N LEU A 195 -10.76 15.12 -4.71
CA LEU A 195 -11.87 14.47 -5.39
C LEU A 195 -12.69 13.58 -4.46
N ASN A 196 -12.04 12.87 -3.54
CA ASN A 196 -12.69 12.00 -2.55
C ASN A 196 -13.60 12.76 -1.57
N VAL A 197 -13.43 14.08 -1.44
CA VAL A 197 -14.28 14.98 -0.63
C VAL A 197 -15.15 15.92 -1.47
N ASN A 198 -15.26 15.68 -2.78
CA ASN A 198 -16.04 16.52 -3.69
C ASN A 198 -17.55 16.23 -3.57
N LEU A 199 -18.26 17.06 -2.81
CA LEU A 199 -19.69 16.89 -2.54
C LEU A 199 -20.58 16.92 -3.80
N PRO A 200 -20.40 17.85 -4.76
CA PRO A 200 -21.14 17.82 -6.03
C PRO A 200 -21.00 16.50 -6.80
N LEU A 201 -19.79 15.96 -6.87
CA LEU A 201 -19.51 14.71 -7.57
C LEU A 201 -20.17 13.51 -6.87
N TYR A 202 -20.11 13.48 -5.54
CA TYR A 202 -20.81 12.51 -4.71
C TYR A 202 -22.34 12.57 -4.90
N GLU A 203 -22.95 13.75 -4.85
CA GLU A 203 -24.41 13.88 -4.99
C GLU A 203 -24.87 13.46 -6.40
N ALA A 204 -24.09 13.76 -7.44
CA ALA A 204 -24.39 13.31 -8.80
C ALA A 204 -24.35 11.77 -8.92
N LEU A 205 -23.36 11.12 -8.31
CA LEU A 205 -23.26 9.66 -8.27
C LEU A 205 -24.39 9.05 -7.44
N ARG A 206 -24.66 9.59 -6.25
CA ARG A 206 -25.75 9.15 -5.37
C ARG A 206 -27.10 9.22 -6.06
N LYS A 207 -27.39 10.33 -6.75
CA LYS A 207 -28.59 10.48 -7.57
C LYS A 207 -28.66 9.40 -8.64
N THR A 208 -27.55 9.15 -9.34
CA THR A 208 -27.48 8.09 -10.37
C THR A 208 -27.79 6.70 -9.79
N VAL A 209 -27.28 6.39 -8.59
CA VAL A 209 -27.52 5.09 -7.93
C VAL A 209 -28.97 4.95 -7.43
N LEU A 210 -29.58 6.02 -6.95
CA LEU A 210 -30.92 6.00 -6.35
C LEU A 210 -32.06 6.14 -7.37
N GLU A 211 -31.87 7.01 -8.37
CA GLU A 211 -32.91 7.40 -9.33
C GLU A 211 -32.69 6.77 -10.72
N GLY A 212 -31.51 6.17 -10.96
CA GLY A 212 -31.10 5.64 -12.24
C GLY A 212 -30.20 6.61 -13.03
N ASP A 213 -29.43 6.04 -13.96
CA ASP A 213 -28.55 6.80 -14.84
C ASP A 213 -29.33 7.39 -16.05
N VAL A 214 -28.83 8.49 -16.61
CA VAL A 214 -29.37 9.13 -17.83
C VAL A 214 -29.16 8.27 -19.08
N CYS A 215 -28.28 7.26 -18.99
CA CYS A 215 -28.02 6.27 -20.03
C CYS A 215 -28.42 4.89 -19.55
N ALA A 216 -28.82 4.00 -20.47
CA ALA A 216 -29.14 2.61 -20.12
C ALA A 216 -27.93 1.89 -19.50
N THR A 217 -28.09 1.40 -18.27
CA THR A 217 -27.07 0.66 -17.53
C THR A 217 -27.30 -0.85 -17.59
N THR A 218 -26.23 -1.60 -17.34
CA THR A 218 -26.26 -3.04 -17.09
C THR A 218 -26.18 -3.32 -15.60
N ALA A 219 -26.49 -4.55 -15.17
CA ALA A 219 -26.33 -4.96 -13.77
C ALA A 219 -24.88 -4.79 -13.24
N VAL A 220 -23.88 -4.87 -14.14
CA VAL A 220 -22.48 -4.62 -13.78
C VAL A 220 -22.23 -3.14 -13.54
N ASP A 221 -22.76 -2.27 -14.42
CA ASP A 221 -22.66 -0.82 -14.26
C ASP A 221 -23.30 -0.39 -12.92
N ASP A 222 -24.51 -0.86 -12.62
CA ASP A 222 -25.21 -0.53 -11.38
C ASP A 222 -24.44 -1.02 -10.14
N HIS A 223 -23.78 -2.18 -10.23
CA HIS A 223 -22.96 -2.70 -9.15
C HIS A 223 -21.72 -1.84 -8.93
N VAL A 224 -21.02 -1.46 -9.99
CA VAL A 224 -19.82 -0.60 -9.92
C VAL A 224 -20.18 0.80 -9.37
N ALA A 225 -21.30 1.38 -9.80
CA ALA A 225 -21.77 2.67 -9.27
C ALA A 225 -22.03 2.61 -7.75
N LYS A 226 -22.61 1.50 -7.27
CA LYS A 226 -22.82 1.27 -5.83
C LYS A 226 -21.51 1.12 -5.06
N LEU A 227 -20.48 0.51 -5.66
CA LEU A 227 -19.15 0.42 -5.04
C LEU A 227 -18.50 1.80 -4.91
N PHE A 228 -18.55 2.62 -5.97
CA PHE A 228 -18.07 4.00 -5.88
C PHE A 228 -18.82 4.81 -4.82
N LEU A 229 -20.14 4.67 -4.74
CA LEU A 229 -20.94 5.37 -3.72
C LEU A 229 -20.54 4.91 -2.31
N PHE A 230 -20.39 3.60 -2.13
CA PHE A 230 -19.93 3.01 -0.87
C PHE A 230 -18.55 3.57 -0.45
N ASP A 231 -17.60 3.71 -1.38
CA ASP A 231 -16.28 4.27 -1.06
C ASP A 231 -16.35 5.73 -0.62
N PHE A 232 -17.19 6.56 -1.27
CA PHE A 232 -17.46 7.92 -0.82
C PHE A 232 -18.08 7.96 0.58
N GLU A 233 -19.07 7.10 0.83
CA GLU A 233 -19.75 7.08 2.13
C GLU A 233 -18.81 6.58 3.23
N GLN A 234 -17.91 5.65 2.92
CA GLN A 234 -16.87 5.16 3.83
C GLN A 234 -15.88 6.27 4.24
N SER A 235 -15.64 7.27 3.38
CA SER A 235 -14.84 8.45 3.76
C SER A 235 -15.58 9.42 4.69
N GLY A 236 -16.88 9.19 4.91
CA GLY A 236 -17.74 10.03 5.74
C GLY A 236 -18.29 11.27 5.03
N ILE A 237 -18.19 11.36 3.70
CA ILE A 237 -18.62 12.57 2.95
C ILE A 237 -20.10 12.94 3.17
N HIS A 238 -20.93 11.93 3.39
CA HIS A 238 -22.37 12.02 3.60
C HIS A 238 -22.77 12.54 5.00
N LEU A 239 -21.83 12.57 5.93
CA LEU A 239 -22.07 12.99 7.31
C LEU A 239 -22.16 14.53 7.40
N ASP A 240 -22.84 15.03 8.43
CA ASP A 240 -22.84 16.46 8.73
C ASP A 240 -21.44 16.95 9.13
N ALA A 241 -21.23 18.27 9.11
CA ALA A 241 -19.92 18.86 9.33
C ALA A 241 -19.31 18.50 10.70
N SER A 242 -20.12 18.34 11.75
CA SER A 242 -19.64 17.99 13.09
C SER A 242 -19.15 16.54 13.13
N ARG A 243 -19.93 15.62 12.55
CA ARG A 243 -19.54 14.20 12.47
C ARG A 243 -18.35 13.99 11.56
N ARG A 244 -18.25 14.72 10.43
CA ARG A 244 -17.05 14.70 9.56
C ARG A 244 -15.79 15.16 10.27
N ASP A 245 -15.85 16.29 10.98
CA ASP A 245 -14.72 16.77 11.79
C ASP A 245 -14.31 15.75 12.87
N ARG A 246 -15.29 15.08 13.49
CA ARG A 246 -15.02 14.02 14.45
C ARG A 246 -14.33 12.81 13.81
N VAL A 247 -14.81 12.34 12.66
CA VAL A 247 -14.19 11.23 11.90
C VAL A 247 -12.76 11.58 11.51
N ALA A 248 -12.51 12.79 11.02
CA ALA A 248 -11.17 13.25 10.65
C ALA A 248 -10.20 13.22 11.85
N LYS A 249 -10.62 13.77 13.01
CA LYS A 249 -9.83 13.75 14.25
C LYS A 249 -9.57 12.33 14.77
N LEU A 250 -10.57 11.44 14.70
CA LEU A 250 -10.40 10.04 15.09
C LEU A 250 -9.43 9.31 14.15
N ASN A 251 -9.51 9.55 12.83
CA ASN A 251 -8.59 8.97 11.86
C ASN A 251 -7.14 9.39 12.12
N GLU A 252 -6.90 10.68 12.35
CA GLU A 252 -5.57 11.20 12.72
C GLU A 252 -5.04 10.52 14.00
N ALA A 253 -5.87 10.45 15.04
CA ALA A 253 -5.50 9.81 16.30
C ALA A 253 -5.21 8.30 16.13
N ILE A 254 -6.03 7.58 15.37
CA ILE A 254 -5.86 6.15 15.07
C ILE A 254 -4.55 5.91 14.32
N LEU A 255 -4.23 6.72 13.31
CA LEU A 255 -2.99 6.59 12.53
C LEU A 255 -1.76 6.82 13.42
N SER A 256 -1.77 7.89 14.23
CA SER A 256 -0.71 8.20 15.17
C SER A 256 -0.52 7.07 16.22
N LEU A 257 -1.59 6.64 16.87
CA LEU A 257 -1.55 5.56 17.87
C LEU A 257 -1.08 4.24 17.26
N SER A 258 -1.54 3.91 16.04
CA SER A 258 -1.11 2.69 15.34
C SER A 258 0.39 2.70 15.07
N GLN A 259 0.95 3.85 14.66
CA GLN A 259 2.39 3.99 14.46
C GLN A 259 3.17 3.82 15.77
N HIS A 260 2.73 4.48 16.84
CA HIS A 260 3.35 4.32 18.16
C HIS A 260 3.32 2.87 18.67
N PHE A 261 2.18 2.20 18.51
CA PHE A 261 2.03 0.80 18.87
C PHE A 261 2.98 -0.10 18.05
N MET A 262 2.97 0.02 16.72
CA MET A 262 3.82 -0.79 15.84
C MET A 262 5.32 -0.56 16.07
N ASN A 263 5.73 0.70 16.28
CA ASN A 263 7.12 1.05 16.56
C ASN A 263 7.63 0.44 17.86
N ASN A 264 6.74 0.27 18.83
CA ASN A 264 7.04 -0.27 20.14
C ASN A 264 6.96 -1.81 20.19
N CYS A 265 6.16 -2.43 19.32
CA CYS A 265 6.08 -3.90 19.19
C CYS A 265 7.42 -4.56 18.83
N GLN A 266 8.33 -3.82 18.18
CA GLN A 266 9.64 -4.32 17.75
C GLN A 266 10.78 -3.85 18.68
N GLN A 267 10.47 -3.18 19.79
CA GLN A 267 11.50 -2.66 20.68
C GLN A 267 12.08 -3.78 21.56
N PRO A 268 13.42 -3.82 21.71
CA PRO A 268 14.06 -4.71 22.67
C PRO A 268 13.54 -4.47 24.09
N ARG A 269 13.36 -5.55 24.85
CA ARG A 269 12.99 -5.48 26.26
C ARG A 269 14.23 -5.30 27.11
N LYS A 270 14.12 -4.42 28.11
CA LYS A 270 15.19 -4.09 29.05
C LYS A 270 14.79 -4.56 30.44
N VAL A 271 15.58 -5.46 31.02
CA VAL A 271 15.35 -5.99 32.37
C VAL A 271 16.62 -5.86 33.20
N SER A 272 16.47 -5.81 34.52
CA SER A 272 17.64 -5.85 35.40
C SER A 272 18.39 -7.16 35.19
N ARG A 273 19.72 -7.09 35.27
CA ARG A 273 20.60 -8.26 35.25
C ARG A 273 20.22 -9.28 36.31
N ALA A 274 19.68 -8.84 37.45
CA ALA A 274 19.23 -9.72 38.53
C ALA A 274 18.07 -10.64 38.12
N THR A 275 17.24 -10.21 37.15
CA THR A 275 16.06 -10.96 36.67
C THR A 275 16.44 -12.24 35.93
N LEU A 276 17.65 -12.34 35.38
CA LEU A 276 18.11 -13.52 34.65
C LEU A 276 19.12 -14.36 35.46
N PRO A 277 19.07 -15.71 35.36
CA PRO A 277 20.06 -16.59 35.94
C PRO A 277 21.49 -16.27 35.46
N PRO A 278 22.51 -16.27 36.34
CA PRO A 278 23.89 -15.95 35.98
C PRO A 278 24.43 -16.75 34.79
N VAL A 279 24.03 -18.02 34.69
CA VAL A 279 24.49 -18.96 33.67
C VAL A 279 24.11 -18.53 32.25
N ILE A 280 23.00 -17.80 32.06
CA ILE A 280 22.52 -17.44 30.72
C ILE A 280 22.74 -15.96 30.35
N ARG A 281 23.19 -15.11 31.30
CA ARG A 281 23.36 -13.65 31.07
C ARG A 281 24.29 -13.32 29.91
N HIS A 282 25.31 -14.15 29.67
CA HIS A 282 26.28 -13.96 28.59
C HIS A 282 25.67 -14.16 27.19
N GLN A 283 24.47 -14.75 27.09
CA GLN A 283 23.78 -14.99 25.82
C GLN A 283 22.95 -13.78 25.36
N PHE A 284 22.88 -12.72 26.17
CA PHE A 284 22.12 -11.51 25.87
C PHE A 284 23.03 -10.27 25.83
N GLY A 285 22.56 -9.19 25.21
CA GLY A 285 23.25 -7.91 25.24
C GLY A 285 23.22 -7.31 26.65
N LEU A 286 24.35 -6.82 27.13
CA LEU A 286 24.47 -6.17 28.45
C LEU A 286 24.81 -4.69 28.26
N VAL A 287 24.04 -3.82 28.92
CA VAL A 287 24.29 -2.38 28.99
C VAL A 287 24.28 -1.99 30.47
N GLY A 288 25.47 -1.90 31.07
CA GLY A 288 25.62 -1.70 32.52
C GLY A 288 24.97 -2.85 33.31
N ASP A 289 24.02 -2.52 34.19
CA ASP A 289 23.26 -3.49 34.99
C ASP A 289 21.94 -3.94 34.30
N THR A 290 21.77 -3.61 33.03
CA THR A 290 20.57 -3.96 32.25
C THR A 290 20.90 -5.02 31.21
N VAL A 291 20.05 -6.05 31.14
CA VAL A 291 20.02 -7.01 30.04
C VAL A 291 19.04 -6.53 28.98
N VAL A 292 19.49 -6.54 27.72
CA VAL A 292 18.69 -6.21 26.54
C VAL A 292 18.35 -7.49 25.80
N VAL A 293 17.05 -7.78 25.70
CA VAL A 293 16.49 -8.92 24.98
C VAL A 293 15.84 -8.40 23.71
N SER A 294 16.52 -8.60 22.57
CA SER A 294 16.08 -8.09 21.26
C SER A 294 15.17 -9.03 20.48
N GLY A 295 14.84 -10.20 21.03
CA GLY A 295 14.00 -11.20 20.37
C GLY A 295 13.83 -12.47 21.20
N GLN A 296 13.06 -13.43 20.67
CA GLN A 296 12.70 -14.68 21.37
C GLN A 296 13.78 -15.78 21.29
N LEU A 297 14.80 -15.61 20.43
CA LEU A 297 15.93 -16.53 20.27
C LEU A 297 15.54 -18.03 20.13
N PRO A 298 14.60 -18.40 19.23
CA PRO A 298 14.11 -19.78 19.13
C PRO A 298 15.21 -20.79 18.75
N ASP A 299 16.25 -20.34 18.04
CA ASP A 299 17.34 -21.20 17.55
C ASP A 299 18.45 -21.44 18.58
N SER A 300 18.35 -20.88 19.80
CA SER A 300 19.36 -21.14 20.84
C SER A 300 19.36 -22.60 21.24
N SER A 301 20.54 -23.22 21.29
CA SER A 301 20.70 -24.61 21.78
C SER A 301 20.38 -24.75 23.27
N CYS A 302 20.43 -23.65 24.03
CA CYS A 302 20.18 -23.63 25.47
C CYS A 302 18.68 -23.40 25.78
N GLU A 303 18.03 -24.38 26.39
CA GLU A 303 16.62 -24.32 26.78
C GLU A 303 16.31 -23.13 27.69
N TYR A 304 17.13 -22.90 28.72
CA TYR A 304 16.95 -21.78 29.66
C TYR A 304 17.02 -20.41 28.98
N THR A 305 17.82 -20.27 27.92
CA THR A 305 17.89 -19.03 27.15
C THR A 305 16.64 -18.82 26.32
N ARG A 306 16.13 -19.87 25.66
CA ARG A 306 14.88 -19.77 24.89
C ARG A 306 13.72 -19.37 25.79
N GLU A 307 13.60 -20.01 26.95
CA GLU A 307 12.56 -19.71 27.95
C GLU A 307 12.67 -18.27 28.45
N ALA A 308 13.88 -17.85 28.88
CA ALA A 308 14.10 -16.50 29.37
C ALA A 308 13.85 -15.43 28.30
N ALA A 309 14.34 -15.66 27.07
CA ALA A 309 14.12 -14.77 25.94
C ALA A 309 12.63 -14.63 25.62
N TYR A 310 11.90 -15.75 25.53
CA TYR A 310 10.46 -15.76 25.30
C TYR A 310 9.72 -14.96 26.38
N ARG A 311 9.96 -15.29 27.66
CA ARG A 311 9.27 -14.63 28.78
C ARG A 311 9.55 -13.15 28.83
N VAL A 312 10.81 -12.75 28.73
CA VAL A 312 11.22 -11.33 28.80
C VAL A 312 10.71 -10.57 27.59
N TYR A 313 10.84 -11.12 26.38
CA TYR A 313 10.43 -10.45 25.16
C TYR A 313 8.91 -10.24 25.08
N GLN A 314 8.13 -11.24 25.54
CA GLN A 314 6.65 -11.23 25.55
C GLN A 314 6.05 -10.63 26.84
N MET A 315 6.84 -10.00 27.71
CA MET A 315 6.28 -9.42 28.93
C MET A 315 5.21 -8.37 28.63
N PRO A 316 4.14 -8.31 29.45
CA PRO A 316 3.16 -7.24 29.38
C PRO A 316 3.83 -5.87 29.49
N ASP A 317 3.38 -4.95 28.65
CA ASP A 317 3.81 -3.56 28.68
C ASP A 317 2.55 -2.70 28.85
N PRO A 318 2.36 -2.08 30.04
CA PRO A 318 1.18 -1.27 30.31
C PRO A 318 1.01 -0.11 29.31
N HIS A 319 2.10 0.43 28.76
CA HIS A 319 2.02 1.48 27.76
C HIS A 319 1.51 0.94 26.41
N GLN A 320 1.95 -0.26 26.01
CA GLN A 320 1.39 -0.92 24.83
C GLN A 320 -0.08 -1.26 24.98
N GLU A 321 -0.48 -1.72 26.17
CA GLU A 321 -1.87 -2.05 26.47
C GLU A 321 -2.78 -0.80 26.45
N ASP A 322 -2.32 0.33 26.99
CA ASP A 322 -3.02 1.62 26.88
C ASP A 322 -3.19 2.05 25.42
N LEU A 323 -2.11 2.01 24.63
CA LEU A 323 -2.15 2.35 23.21
C LEU A 323 -3.16 1.49 22.44
N LEU A 324 -3.14 0.18 22.67
CA LEU A 324 -4.08 -0.75 22.04
C LEU A 324 -5.52 -0.47 22.48
N SER A 325 -5.75 -0.26 23.77
CA SER A 325 -7.09 0.00 24.32
C SER A 325 -7.69 1.28 23.73
N ARG A 326 -6.90 2.34 23.63
CA ARG A 326 -7.32 3.61 23.01
C ARG A 326 -7.56 3.45 21.52
N LEU A 327 -6.69 2.70 20.82
CA LEU A 327 -6.86 2.40 19.40
C LEU A 327 -8.19 1.68 19.12
N LEU A 328 -8.53 0.68 19.93
CA LEU A 328 -9.78 -0.06 19.82
C LEU A 328 -10.99 0.83 20.13
N SER A 329 -10.90 1.64 21.19
CA SER A 329 -11.97 2.58 21.56
C SER A 329 -12.25 3.62 20.46
N TYR A 330 -11.21 4.22 19.86
CA TYR A 330 -11.39 5.19 18.78
C TYR A 330 -11.93 4.56 17.50
N ARG A 331 -11.51 3.33 17.17
CA ARG A 331 -12.08 2.58 16.05
C ARG A 331 -13.55 2.24 16.27
N GLN A 332 -13.92 1.85 17.49
CA GLN A 332 -15.31 1.61 17.85
C GLN A 332 -16.13 2.89 17.73
N GLU A 333 -15.62 4.01 18.26
CA GLU A 333 -16.31 5.30 18.16
C GLU A 333 -16.53 5.70 16.70
N MET A 334 -15.50 5.58 15.86
CA MET A 334 -15.60 5.88 14.43
C MET A 334 -16.61 4.99 13.72
N ALA A 335 -16.72 3.70 14.07
CA ALA A 335 -17.68 2.78 13.46
C ALA A 335 -19.14 3.07 13.85
N ILE A 336 -19.37 3.82 14.94
CA ILE A 336 -20.71 4.22 15.41
C ILE A 336 -21.17 5.52 14.73
N LEU A 337 -20.22 6.37 14.30
CA LEU A 337 -20.51 7.62 13.59
C LEU A 337 -21.08 7.31 12.20
#